data_AF-A0A182PUU4-F1
#
_entry.id   AF-A0A182PUU4-F1
#
_cell.length_a   1.000
_cell.length_b   1.000
_cell.length_c   1.000
_cell.angle_alpha   90.00
_cell.angle_beta   90.00
_cell.angle_gamma   90.00
#
_symmetry.space_group_name_H-M   'P 1'
#
loop_
_entity.id
_entity.type
_entity.pdbx_description
1 polymer ?
#
loop_
_entity_poly.entity_id
_entity_poly.type
_entity_poly.pdbx_seq_one_letter_code
_entity_poly.pdbx_strand_id
1 'polypeptide(L)'
;MKQWAFVVAALIGLFGCIATVHSEGQAVWGYQCQNDRCIKTAISEESYPRDKAISLPACRLFCGSGAGLLWPQPTGGLTVKNELAHIDPDQVWFQWDEKLQSLVGLWEANRERFRKQLKTRTQGATLKSGGKAVRIKINVTDESLALSYETDESYTLTVETVEGQLQATINAKTFFGARHGLETLSQLVLFDDIRNELQMVASASISDAPAFPHRGLALDTSRNFIDIESLKRTLDGMAMVKLNVFHWHITDSQSFPLVVKSRPTLHSYGAYSQREVYTADDVRQLVQYALERGIRIIPELDAPAHVGEGWEKLGVTACFNYQPWENYCVEPPCGQLDPTKDAVYDILEDVYREMNTMFNRSDLFHMGGDEVSMRCWNATNSIQNWMTGQEWGLQEVDYMKLWNYFQSEALRRLDRTLPQGEKKRPIIMWTSKLTESPYLEQYLDKSRYIVQVWTTGNDSKVANLLEKGYRLIMSNYDALYLDCGFAGWVTDGSNWCAPYIGWQKVYNNDLMAIGGPYAQQILGGEAALWTEQSDSHTLDNRLWPRLSAHAERLWSNPRSGWQMAESRMLIHRERLVEEGIAANSIQPKWCLQNEANCPIGGDGGRS
;
A
#
# COMPACT_ATOMS: atom_id res chain seq x y z
N MET A 1 -48.69 -64.33 -54.18
CA MET A 1 -49.01 -62.88 -54.28
C MET A 1 -47.71 -62.13 -53.97
N LYS A 2 -46.90 -61.70 -54.94
CA LYS A 2 -46.96 -60.48 -55.79
C LYS A 2 -47.09 -59.16 -54.99
N GLN A 3 -46.03 -58.32 -55.08
CA GLN A 3 -45.94 -56.84 -55.28
C GLN A 3 -44.76 -56.24 -54.46
N TRP A 4 -43.66 -55.74 -55.06
CA TRP A 4 -43.42 -54.46 -55.79
C TRP A 4 -43.64 -53.21 -54.91
N ALA A 5 -42.57 -52.54 -54.43
CA ALA A 5 -41.92 -51.30 -54.95
C ALA A 5 -42.12 -50.17 -53.89
N PHE A 6 -41.23 -49.23 -53.56
CA PHE A 6 -40.48 -48.26 -54.37
C PHE A 6 -39.30 -47.63 -53.58
N VAL A 7 -38.36 -47.09 -54.33
CA VAL A 7 -37.20 -46.25 -53.96
C VAL A 7 -37.63 -44.82 -53.58
N VAL A 8 -36.97 -44.21 -52.58
CA VAL A 8 -36.57 -42.78 -52.62
C VAL A 8 -35.19 -42.63 -51.99
N ALA A 9 -34.25 -42.12 -52.78
CA ALA A 9 -32.91 -41.72 -52.38
C ALA A 9 -32.91 -40.35 -51.68
N ALA A 10 -32.08 -40.20 -50.65
CA ALA A 10 -31.60 -38.90 -50.20
C ALA A 10 -30.10 -39.00 -49.97
N LEU A 11 -29.35 -38.57 -51.00
CA LEU A 11 -27.93 -38.23 -50.92
C LEU A 11 -27.78 -36.98 -50.04
N ILE A 12 -27.26 -37.14 -48.83
CA ILE A 12 -26.65 -36.02 -48.10
C ILE A 12 -25.15 -36.30 -48.10
N GLY A 13 -24.46 -35.63 -49.02
CA GLY A 13 -23.00 -35.56 -49.00
C GLY A 13 -22.56 -34.87 -47.71
N LEU A 14 -22.03 -35.65 -46.78
CA LEU A 14 -21.22 -35.12 -45.70
C LEU A 14 -19.90 -34.67 -46.31
N PHE A 15 -19.84 -33.38 -46.67
CA PHE A 15 -18.58 -32.65 -46.73
C PHE A 15 -17.92 -32.82 -45.36
N GLY A 16 -16.83 -33.60 -45.33
CA GLY A 16 -15.94 -33.65 -44.19
C GLY A 16 -15.26 -32.29 -44.05
N CYS A 17 -15.89 -31.38 -43.32
CA CYS A 17 -15.14 -30.34 -42.62
C CYS A 17 -14.30 -31.09 -41.58
N ILE A 18 -13.02 -31.32 -41.92
CA ILE A 18 -12.00 -31.63 -40.93
C ILE A 18 -11.89 -30.38 -40.08
N ALA A 19 -12.75 -30.24 -39.07
CA ALA A 19 -12.46 -29.40 -37.94
C ALA A 19 -11.24 -30.05 -37.28
N THR A 20 -10.08 -29.44 -37.46
CA THR A 20 -8.90 -29.75 -36.66
C THR A 20 -9.31 -29.54 -35.20
N VAL A 21 -9.61 -30.65 -34.53
CA VAL A 21 -9.81 -30.69 -33.09
C VAL A 21 -8.48 -30.23 -32.51
N HIS A 22 -8.41 -28.97 -32.12
CA HIS A 22 -7.25 -28.42 -31.43
C HIS A 22 -7.04 -29.28 -30.19
N SER A 23 -5.82 -29.77 -29.96
CA SER A 23 -5.53 -30.57 -28.78
C SER A 23 -5.95 -29.79 -27.54
N GLU A 24 -6.66 -30.44 -26.62
CA GLU A 24 -7.03 -29.84 -25.33
C GLU A 24 -5.83 -29.09 -24.73
N GLY A 25 -5.99 -27.80 -24.46
CA GLY A 25 -4.96 -26.96 -23.83
C GLY A 25 -4.12 -26.07 -24.75
N GLN A 26 -4.30 -26.07 -26.08
CA GLN A 26 -3.59 -25.12 -26.94
C GLN A 26 -4.29 -23.76 -27.03
N ALA A 27 -3.54 -22.68 -26.83
CA ALA A 27 -4.03 -21.32 -27.08
C ALA A 27 -4.47 -21.17 -28.54
N VAL A 28 -5.73 -20.76 -28.74
CA VAL A 28 -6.37 -20.51 -30.05
C VAL A 28 -6.40 -19.03 -30.43
N TRP A 29 -6.00 -18.14 -29.50
CA TRP A 29 -5.97 -16.70 -29.67
C TRP A 29 -4.55 -16.17 -29.44
N GLY A 30 -4.16 -15.19 -30.24
CA GLY A 30 -3.03 -14.30 -29.98
C GLY A 30 -3.45 -12.85 -30.15
N TYR A 31 -2.49 -11.94 -30.19
CA TYR A 31 -2.74 -10.50 -30.24
C TYR A 31 -1.91 -9.79 -31.31
N GLN A 32 -2.50 -8.81 -31.96
CA GLN A 32 -1.82 -7.92 -32.90
C GLN A 32 -1.91 -6.50 -32.39
N CYS A 33 -0.80 -5.77 -32.41
CA CYS A 33 -0.80 -4.36 -32.09
C CYS A 33 -1.35 -3.56 -33.28
N GLN A 34 -2.48 -2.87 -33.09
CA GLN A 34 -3.09 -2.02 -34.10
C GLN A 34 -3.51 -0.70 -33.44
N ASN A 35 -3.02 0.43 -33.96
CA ASN A 35 -3.30 1.77 -33.41
C ASN A 35 -3.06 1.84 -31.89
N ASP A 36 -1.89 1.36 -31.44
CA ASP A 36 -1.49 1.31 -30.04
C ASP A 36 -2.42 0.48 -29.13
N ARG A 37 -3.11 -0.52 -29.70
CA ARG A 37 -4.00 -1.43 -28.94
C ARG A 37 -3.77 -2.89 -29.29
N CYS A 38 -3.91 -3.74 -28.29
CA CYS A 38 -3.84 -5.20 -28.44
C CYS A 38 -5.17 -5.79 -28.91
N ILE A 39 -5.23 -6.15 -30.19
CA ILE A 39 -6.42 -6.74 -30.82
C ILE A 39 -6.33 -8.27 -30.80
N LYS A 40 -7.29 -8.89 -30.11
CA LYS A 40 -7.42 -10.35 -30.03
C LYS A 40 -7.70 -10.93 -31.42
N THR A 41 -6.85 -11.84 -31.87
CA THR A 41 -6.85 -12.41 -33.22
C THR A 41 -6.75 -13.93 -33.16
N ALA A 42 -7.58 -14.63 -33.93
CA ALA A 42 -7.54 -16.10 -33.97
C ALA A 42 -6.22 -16.59 -34.59
N ILE A 43 -5.58 -17.56 -33.96
CA ILE A 43 -4.38 -18.21 -34.51
C ILE A 43 -4.82 -19.13 -35.65
N SER A 44 -4.15 -19.03 -36.80
CA SER A 44 -4.44 -19.83 -37.99
C SER A 44 -3.14 -20.16 -38.71
N GLU A 45 -3.03 -21.34 -39.32
CA GLU A 45 -1.80 -21.72 -40.04
C GLU A 45 -1.53 -20.81 -41.25
N GLU A 46 -2.57 -20.28 -41.88
CA GLU A 46 -2.45 -19.51 -43.13
C GLU A 46 -2.16 -18.02 -42.88
N SER A 47 -2.89 -17.37 -41.97
CA SER A 47 -2.88 -15.90 -41.84
C SER A 47 -2.21 -15.39 -40.56
N TYR A 48 -2.16 -16.19 -39.50
CA TYR A 48 -1.54 -15.80 -38.23
C TYR A 48 -0.95 -17.02 -37.51
N PRO A 49 0.17 -17.56 -38.03
CA PRO A 49 0.72 -18.83 -37.57
C PRO A 49 1.28 -18.70 -36.16
N ARG A 50 1.29 -19.83 -35.44
CA ARG A 50 1.57 -19.90 -34.00
C ARG A 50 2.95 -19.40 -33.60
N ASP A 51 3.94 -19.59 -34.47
CA ASP A 51 5.31 -19.10 -34.29
C ASP A 51 5.42 -17.56 -34.35
N LYS A 52 4.46 -16.89 -35.01
CA LYS A 52 4.34 -15.43 -35.08
C LYS A 52 3.31 -14.86 -34.10
N ALA A 53 2.52 -15.71 -33.46
CA ALA A 53 1.47 -15.28 -32.54
C ALA A 53 2.06 -14.64 -31.28
N ILE A 54 1.45 -13.57 -30.78
CA ILE A 54 1.92 -12.81 -29.61
C ILE A 54 0.93 -13.01 -28.46
N SER A 55 1.43 -13.34 -27.27
CA SER A 55 0.62 -13.48 -26.07
C SER A 55 0.10 -12.11 -25.59
N LEU A 56 -0.93 -12.10 -24.75
CA LEU A 56 -1.47 -10.84 -24.21
C LEU A 56 -0.40 -10.01 -23.47
N PRO A 57 0.40 -10.58 -22.54
CA PRO A 57 1.42 -9.81 -21.84
C PRO A 57 2.48 -9.24 -22.79
N ALA A 58 2.92 -10.01 -23.78
CA ALA A 58 3.90 -9.55 -24.76
C ALA A 58 3.36 -8.41 -25.64
N CYS A 59 2.09 -8.50 -26.05
CA CYS A 59 1.45 -7.40 -26.78
C CYS A 59 1.35 -6.14 -25.91
N ARG A 60 0.88 -6.26 -24.66
CA ARG A 60 0.72 -5.12 -23.74
C ARG A 60 2.05 -4.47 -23.35
N LEU A 61 3.14 -5.21 -23.41
CA LEU A 61 4.47 -4.67 -23.13
C LEU A 61 4.97 -3.72 -24.24
N PHE A 62 4.70 -4.04 -25.51
CA PHE A 62 5.28 -3.33 -26.65
C PHE A 62 4.29 -2.47 -27.46
N CYS A 63 2.99 -2.67 -27.27
CA CYS A 63 1.96 -1.91 -27.99
C CYS A 63 1.64 -0.60 -27.24
N GLY A 64 1.84 0.54 -27.89
CA GLY A 64 1.58 1.87 -27.32
C GLY A 64 2.79 2.59 -26.71
N SER A 65 2.53 3.69 -25.98
CA SER A 65 3.48 4.76 -25.68
C SER A 65 4.50 4.49 -24.53
N GLY A 66 4.94 3.24 -24.37
CA GLY A 66 6.29 2.97 -23.85
C GLY A 66 6.45 2.52 -22.39
N ALA A 67 5.43 2.65 -21.53
CA ALA A 67 5.48 2.09 -20.17
C ALA A 67 5.19 0.58 -20.12
N GLY A 68 4.54 0.03 -21.16
CA GLY A 68 4.24 -1.38 -21.28
C GLY A 68 3.53 -1.93 -20.05
N LEU A 69 4.10 -2.95 -19.42
CA LEU A 69 3.55 -3.61 -18.22
C LEU A 69 3.93 -2.97 -16.89
N LEU A 70 4.73 -1.90 -16.90
CA LEU A 70 5.36 -1.38 -15.69
C LEU A 70 4.34 -0.65 -14.78
N TRP A 71 4.36 -1.03 -13.50
CA TRP A 71 3.61 -0.40 -12.43
C TRP A 71 4.44 -0.37 -11.12
N PRO A 72 4.72 0.80 -10.54
CA PRO A 72 4.54 2.14 -11.12
C PRO A 72 5.36 2.37 -12.39
N GLN A 73 4.91 3.29 -13.24
CA GLN A 73 5.65 3.76 -14.40
C GLN A 73 6.95 4.46 -13.97
N PRO A 74 8.12 4.14 -14.55
CA PRO A 74 9.36 4.84 -14.25
C PRO A 74 9.31 6.35 -14.55
N THR A 75 9.99 7.16 -13.74
CA THR A 75 10.00 8.63 -13.86
C THR A 75 11.08 9.17 -14.79
N GLY A 76 12.19 8.45 -14.96
CA GLY A 76 13.33 8.88 -15.78
C GLY A 76 13.30 8.32 -17.20
N GLY A 77 14.48 8.22 -17.81
CA GLY A 77 14.65 7.62 -19.12
C GLY A 77 14.18 6.17 -19.14
N LEU A 78 13.28 5.84 -20.07
CA LEU A 78 12.70 4.52 -20.27
C LEU A 78 12.86 4.10 -21.73
N THR A 79 13.58 3.02 -21.97
CA THR A 79 13.72 2.41 -23.29
C THR A 79 13.59 0.90 -23.12
N VAL A 80 12.61 0.31 -23.78
CA VAL A 80 12.36 -1.13 -23.81
C VAL A 80 12.28 -1.52 -25.29
N LYS A 81 13.27 -2.26 -25.80
CA LYS A 81 13.24 -2.70 -27.20
C LYS A 81 12.26 -3.85 -27.36
N ASN A 82 11.62 -3.94 -28.53
CA ASN A 82 10.68 -4.99 -28.89
C ASN A 82 11.39 -6.32 -29.21
N GLU A 83 12.08 -6.86 -28.20
CA GLU A 83 12.85 -8.10 -28.28
C GLU A 83 12.65 -8.88 -26.98
N LEU A 84 12.15 -10.11 -27.09
CA LEU A 84 11.98 -11.04 -25.97
C LEU A 84 12.95 -12.22 -26.14
N ALA A 85 13.53 -12.65 -25.02
CA ALA A 85 14.34 -13.85 -24.93
C ALA A 85 13.63 -14.87 -24.05
N HIS A 86 13.49 -16.10 -24.53
CA HIS A 86 13.11 -17.24 -23.69
C HIS A 86 14.22 -17.48 -22.66
N ILE A 87 13.86 -17.52 -21.38
CA ILE A 87 14.79 -17.72 -20.26
C ILE A 87 14.48 -19.02 -19.52
N ASP A 88 15.52 -19.60 -18.94
CA ASP A 88 15.40 -20.76 -18.05
C ASP A 88 15.28 -20.26 -16.59
N PRO A 89 14.14 -20.50 -15.91
CA PRO A 89 13.93 -20.03 -14.53
C PRO A 89 14.89 -20.65 -13.51
N ASP A 90 15.47 -21.82 -13.81
CA ASP A 90 16.45 -22.49 -12.94
C ASP A 90 17.88 -21.97 -13.16
N GLN A 91 18.10 -21.15 -14.20
CA GLN A 91 19.41 -20.58 -14.56
C GLN A 91 19.46 -19.06 -14.35
N VAL A 92 18.92 -18.59 -13.21
CA VAL A 92 18.97 -17.19 -12.79
C VAL A 92 19.99 -17.02 -11.65
N TRP A 93 21.07 -16.32 -11.97
CA TRP A 93 22.22 -16.10 -11.10
C TRP A 93 22.26 -14.65 -10.62
N PHE A 94 22.59 -14.46 -9.34
CA PHE A 94 22.73 -13.14 -8.76
C PHE A 94 24.19 -12.88 -8.40
N GLN A 95 24.62 -11.64 -8.60
CA GLN A 95 25.95 -11.16 -8.26
C GLN A 95 25.83 -9.80 -7.58
N TRP A 96 26.42 -9.66 -6.40
CA TRP A 96 26.52 -8.40 -5.64
C TRP A 96 27.90 -8.32 -4.98
N ASP A 97 28.25 -7.16 -4.40
CA ASP A 97 29.49 -7.01 -3.63
C ASP A 97 29.35 -7.66 -2.25
N GLU A 98 30.01 -8.80 -2.04
CA GLU A 98 30.01 -9.54 -0.77
C GLU A 98 30.75 -8.80 0.36
N LYS A 99 31.49 -7.73 0.05
CA LYS A 99 32.13 -6.90 1.09
C LYS A 99 31.12 -6.09 1.90
N LEU A 100 29.94 -5.81 1.34
CA LEU A 100 28.84 -5.12 2.02
C LEU A 100 28.06 -6.10 2.91
N GLN A 101 28.71 -6.59 3.97
CA GLN A 101 28.22 -7.71 4.79
C GLN A 101 26.82 -7.47 5.40
N SER A 102 26.50 -6.21 5.74
CA SER A 102 25.19 -5.83 6.30
C SER A 102 24.04 -6.07 5.32
N LEU A 103 24.32 -6.09 4.01
CA LEU A 103 23.31 -6.26 2.96
C LEU A 103 23.11 -7.71 2.52
N VAL A 104 24.04 -8.62 2.84
CA VAL A 104 24.03 -10.01 2.34
C VAL A 104 22.72 -10.72 2.69
N GLY A 105 22.27 -10.66 3.94
CA GLY A 105 21.00 -11.26 4.35
C GLY A 105 19.79 -10.68 3.61
N LEU A 106 19.81 -9.38 3.30
CA LEU A 106 18.75 -8.72 2.55
C LEU A 106 18.77 -9.14 1.08
N TRP A 107 19.94 -9.31 0.46
CA TRP A 107 20.07 -9.79 -0.91
C TRP A 107 19.63 -11.24 -1.07
N GLU A 108 19.97 -12.08 -0.10
CA GLU A 108 19.49 -13.46 -0.02
C GLU A 108 17.95 -13.53 0.03
N ALA A 109 17.32 -12.75 0.91
CA ALA A 109 15.86 -12.67 0.99
C ALA A 109 15.22 -12.17 -0.33
N ASN A 110 15.83 -11.17 -0.97
CA ASN A 110 15.35 -10.62 -2.24
C ASN A 110 15.54 -11.58 -3.41
N ARG A 111 16.62 -12.38 -3.42
CA ARG A 111 16.85 -13.45 -4.40
C ARG A 111 15.77 -14.50 -4.32
N GLU A 112 15.47 -14.99 -3.11
CA GLU A 112 14.42 -16.00 -2.93
C GLU A 112 13.04 -15.46 -3.28
N ARG A 113 12.75 -14.18 -2.97
CA ARG A 113 11.50 -13.52 -3.42
C ARG A 113 11.41 -13.46 -4.94
N PHE A 114 12.46 -13.03 -5.62
CA PHE A 114 12.47 -12.96 -7.09
C PHE A 114 12.25 -14.33 -7.72
N ARG A 115 12.93 -15.37 -7.22
CA ARG A 115 12.74 -16.76 -7.67
C ARG A 115 11.32 -17.25 -7.44
N LYS A 116 10.72 -16.94 -6.28
CA LYS A 116 9.31 -17.23 -5.99
C LYS A 116 8.40 -16.59 -7.04
N GLN A 117 8.58 -15.30 -7.34
CA GLN A 117 7.78 -14.59 -8.36
C GLN A 117 7.86 -15.27 -9.74
N LEU A 118 9.04 -15.71 -10.17
CA LEU A 118 9.19 -16.46 -11.44
C LEU A 118 8.44 -17.79 -11.43
N LYS A 119 8.53 -18.53 -10.32
CA LYS A 119 7.83 -19.81 -10.16
C LYS A 119 6.31 -19.64 -10.13
N THR A 120 5.82 -18.64 -9.41
CA THR A 120 4.38 -18.36 -9.28
C THR A 120 3.75 -18.05 -10.64
N ARG A 121 4.40 -17.25 -11.48
CA ARG A 121 3.93 -16.90 -12.84
C ARG A 121 3.76 -18.08 -13.79
N THR A 122 4.43 -19.18 -13.50
CA THR A 122 4.44 -20.39 -14.32
C THR A 122 3.66 -21.53 -13.66
N GLN A 123 2.99 -21.26 -12.54
CA GLN A 123 2.27 -22.26 -11.77
C GLN A 123 1.16 -22.91 -12.61
N GLY A 124 1.17 -24.24 -12.65
CA GLY A 124 0.19 -25.03 -13.40
C GLY A 124 0.50 -25.20 -14.89
N ALA A 125 1.55 -24.56 -15.42
CA ALA A 125 2.00 -24.74 -16.80
C ALA A 125 3.11 -25.80 -16.91
N THR A 126 3.13 -26.54 -18.02
CA THR A 126 4.30 -27.35 -18.42
C THR A 126 5.23 -26.47 -19.26
N LEU A 127 6.32 -25.99 -18.65
CA LEU A 127 7.25 -25.08 -19.31
C LEU A 127 8.01 -25.77 -20.44
N LYS A 128 8.21 -25.03 -21.53
CA LYS A 128 9.14 -25.41 -22.58
C LYS A 128 10.55 -25.49 -21.99
N SER A 129 11.24 -26.59 -22.26
CA SER A 129 12.60 -26.82 -21.79
C SER A 129 13.60 -25.90 -22.50
N GLY A 130 14.63 -25.48 -21.76
CA GLY A 130 15.70 -24.63 -22.26
C GLY A 130 15.48 -23.16 -21.95
N GLY A 131 16.15 -22.29 -22.70
CA GLY A 131 16.16 -20.85 -22.47
C GLY A 131 17.57 -20.33 -22.16
N LYS A 132 17.73 -19.00 -22.20
CA LYS A 132 18.99 -18.35 -21.84
C LYS A 132 19.15 -18.30 -20.32
N ALA A 133 20.38 -18.46 -19.85
CA ALA A 133 20.74 -18.10 -18.49
C ALA A 133 20.66 -16.58 -18.31
N VAL A 134 20.25 -16.14 -17.11
CA VAL A 134 20.14 -14.73 -16.74
C VAL A 134 21.12 -14.44 -15.60
N ARG A 135 21.95 -13.42 -15.78
CA ARG A 135 22.81 -12.88 -14.72
C ARG A 135 22.28 -11.54 -14.25
N ILE A 136 21.94 -11.44 -12.97
CA ILE A 136 21.48 -10.23 -12.31
C ILE A 136 22.64 -9.66 -11.48
N LYS A 137 23.20 -8.54 -11.91
CA LYS A 137 24.27 -7.84 -11.22
C LYS A 137 23.72 -6.63 -10.46
N ILE A 138 23.94 -6.57 -9.15
CA ILE A 138 23.45 -5.50 -8.28
C ILE A 138 24.66 -4.75 -7.72
N ASN A 139 24.73 -3.46 -8.01
CA ASN A 139 25.78 -2.57 -7.52
C ASN A 139 25.16 -1.49 -6.62
N VAL A 140 25.60 -1.46 -5.37
CA VAL A 140 25.20 -0.47 -4.36
C VAL A 140 26.46 0.19 -3.80
N THR A 141 26.41 1.49 -3.55
CA THR A 141 27.57 2.28 -3.08
C THR A 141 27.50 2.66 -1.60
N ASP A 142 26.33 2.52 -0.97
CA ASP A 142 26.07 2.84 0.44
C ASP A 142 25.36 1.67 1.13
N GLU A 143 25.94 1.18 2.23
CA GLU A 143 25.40 0.09 3.04
C GLU A 143 24.44 0.55 4.15
N SER A 144 24.10 1.84 4.21
CA SER A 144 23.13 2.39 5.13
C SER A 144 21.76 1.73 4.99
N LEU A 145 21.20 1.32 6.12
CA LEU A 145 19.86 0.76 6.26
C LEU A 145 18.85 1.76 6.85
N ALA A 146 19.24 3.04 6.93
CA ALA A 146 18.33 4.10 7.36
C ALA A 146 17.32 4.40 6.24
N LEU A 147 16.03 4.24 6.53
CA LEU A 147 14.93 4.59 5.64
C LEU A 147 14.21 5.82 6.22
N SER A 148 14.62 7.00 5.75
CA SER A 148 14.10 8.31 6.16
C SER A 148 13.74 9.15 4.92
N TYR A 149 13.33 10.40 5.14
CA TYR A 149 13.03 11.31 4.01
C TYR A 149 14.25 11.66 3.14
N GLU A 150 15.48 11.40 3.63
CA GLU A 150 16.73 11.66 2.90
C GLU A 150 17.27 10.41 2.18
N THR A 151 16.60 9.27 2.32
CA THR A 151 17.05 8.02 1.73
C THR A 151 16.91 8.07 0.21
N ASP A 152 18.02 7.82 -0.48
CA ASP A 152 18.05 7.76 -1.93
C ASP A 152 17.48 6.42 -2.41
N GLU A 153 16.29 6.47 -2.99
CA GLU A 153 15.57 5.34 -3.55
C GLU A 153 15.70 5.25 -5.09
N SER A 154 16.61 6.01 -5.70
CA SER A 154 16.83 6.00 -7.15
C SER A 154 17.63 4.79 -7.61
N TYR A 155 17.42 4.38 -8.86
CA TYR A 155 18.20 3.32 -9.50
C TYR A 155 18.28 3.51 -11.02
N THR A 156 19.27 2.84 -11.61
CA THR A 156 19.31 2.53 -13.03
C THR A 156 19.26 1.02 -13.24
N LEU A 157 18.56 0.59 -14.28
CA LEU A 157 18.46 -0.80 -14.70
C LEU A 157 18.77 -0.90 -16.19
N THR A 158 19.77 -1.68 -16.56
CA THR A 158 20.05 -2.04 -17.95
C THR A 158 19.88 -3.54 -18.15
N VAL A 159 19.32 -3.92 -19.29
CA VAL A 159 19.24 -5.32 -19.73
C VAL A 159 19.88 -5.40 -21.12
N GLU A 160 20.79 -6.34 -21.30
CA GLU A 160 21.54 -6.53 -22.55
C GLU A 160 22.03 -7.98 -22.68
N THR A 161 22.47 -8.37 -23.88
CA THR A 161 23.13 -9.66 -24.09
C THR A 161 24.64 -9.49 -24.05
N VAL A 162 25.30 -10.14 -23.08
CA VAL A 162 26.76 -10.14 -22.91
C VAL A 162 27.25 -11.58 -23.01
N GLU A 163 28.19 -11.84 -23.93
CA GLU A 163 28.78 -13.18 -24.13
C GLU A 163 27.72 -14.29 -24.35
N GLY A 164 26.61 -13.97 -25.00
CA GLY A 164 25.50 -14.90 -25.27
C GLY A 164 24.55 -15.14 -24.10
N GLN A 165 24.83 -14.57 -22.92
CA GLN A 165 23.94 -14.60 -21.74
C GLN A 165 23.15 -13.29 -21.62
N LEU A 166 21.96 -13.36 -21.04
CA LEU A 166 21.21 -12.16 -20.71
C LEU A 166 21.74 -11.59 -19.40
N GLN A 167 22.16 -10.33 -19.39
CA GLN A 167 22.66 -9.65 -18.20
C GLN A 167 21.75 -8.48 -17.86
N ALA A 168 21.24 -8.47 -16.63
CA ALA A 168 20.55 -7.33 -16.03
C ALA A 168 21.47 -6.67 -15.01
N THR A 169 21.78 -5.39 -15.17
CA THR A 169 22.60 -4.63 -14.23
C THR A 169 21.76 -3.57 -13.55
N ILE A 170 21.71 -3.61 -12.22
CA ILE A 170 21.05 -2.61 -11.37
C ILE A 170 22.14 -1.81 -10.65
N ASN A 171 22.14 -0.50 -10.81
CA ASN A 171 22.98 0.41 -10.02
C ASN A 171 22.09 1.32 -9.17
N ALA A 172 22.38 1.42 -7.89
CA ALA A 172 21.69 2.34 -6.98
C ALA A 172 22.66 2.87 -5.92
N LYS A 173 22.30 3.99 -5.28
CA LYS A 173 23.08 4.49 -4.15
C LYS A 173 22.92 3.58 -2.94
N THR A 174 21.69 3.21 -2.60
CA THR A 174 21.36 2.41 -1.42
C THR A 174 20.73 1.06 -1.81
N PHE A 175 20.63 0.16 -0.82
CA PHE A 175 19.84 -1.07 -0.92
C PHE A 175 18.41 -0.82 -1.42
N PHE A 176 17.76 0.24 -0.95
CA PHE A 176 16.36 0.54 -1.24
C PHE A 176 16.11 0.83 -2.73
N GLY A 177 16.95 1.66 -3.34
CA GLY A 177 16.89 1.91 -4.78
C GLY A 177 17.12 0.64 -5.60
N ALA A 178 18.13 -0.16 -5.24
CA ALA A 178 18.42 -1.41 -5.94
C ALA A 178 17.30 -2.45 -5.80
N ARG A 179 16.65 -2.52 -4.63
CA ARG A 179 15.47 -3.36 -4.40
C ARG A 179 14.29 -2.95 -5.28
N HIS A 180 14.05 -1.64 -5.46
CA HIS A 180 13.06 -1.13 -6.40
C HIS A 180 13.41 -1.47 -7.85
N GLY A 181 14.69 -1.41 -8.21
CA GLY A 181 15.18 -1.86 -9.52
C GLY A 181 14.97 -3.36 -9.77
N LEU A 182 15.14 -4.19 -8.75
CA LEU A 182 14.84 -5.63 -8.83
C LEU A 182 13.33 -5.88 -9.00
N GLU A 183 12.49 -5.10 -8.33
CA GLU A 183 11.05 -5.16 -8.52
C GLU A 183 10.66 -4.79 -9.95
N THR A 184 11.23 -3.71 -10.51
CA THR A 184 11.05 -3.32 -11.93
C THR A 184 11.54 -4.39 -12.88
N LEU A 185 12.70 -5.00 -12.62
CA LEU A 185 13.24 -6.09 -13.42
C LEU A 185 12.29 -7.29 -13.51
N SER A 186 11.65 -7.65 -12.40
CA SER A 186 10.69 -8.75 -12.39
C SER A 186 9.50 -8.49 -13.31
N GLN A 187 9.12 -7.23 -13.53
CA GLN A 187 8.00 -6.85 -14.41
C GLN A 187 8.36 -6.93 -15.90
N LEU A 188 9.66 -6.99 -16.22
CA LEU A 188 10.16 -7.21 -17.58
C LEU A 188 10.25 -8.70 -17.95
N VAL A 189 9.88 -9.59 -17.02
CA VAL A 189 9.67 -11.01 -17.26
C VAL A 189 8.18 -11.24 -17.45
N LEU A 190 7.79 -12.06 -18.42
CA LEU A 190 6.40 -12.43 -18.71
C LEU A 190 6.30 -13.92 -19.04
N PHE A 191 5.11 -14.48 -18.84
CA PHE A 191 4.79 -15.83 -19.29
C PHE A 191 4.06 -15.77 -20.63
N ASP A 192 4.60 -16.46 -21.64
CA ASP A 192 3.98 -16.68 -22.94
C ASP A 192 3.21 -18.01 -22.89
N ASP A 193 1.89 -17.89 -22.71
CA ASP A 193 0.93 -19.00 -22.66
C ASP A 193 0.65 -19.63 -24.02
N ILE A 194 1.06 -18.99 -25.12
CA ILE A 194 1.00 -19.58 -26.46
C ILE A 194 2.10 -20.63 -26.56
N ARG A 195 3.35 -20.29 -26.20
CA ARG A 195 4.52 -21.16 -26.34
C ARG A 195 4.89 -21.94 -25.07
N ASN A 196 4.22 -21.67 -23.95
CA ASN A 196 4.59 -22.13 -22.61
C ASN A 196 6.03 -21.75 -22.25
N GLU A 197 6.43 -20.52 -22.57
CA GLU A 197 7.77 -20.00 -22.35
C GLU A 197 7.77 -18.91 -21.28
N LEU A 198 8.72 -18.97 -20.34
CA LEU A 198 9.09 -17.79 -19.58
C LEU A 198 10.00 -16.93 -20.45
N GLN A 199 9.64 -15.67 -20.62
CA GLN A 199 10.33 -14.73 -21.50
C GLN A 199 10.71 -13.46 -20.75
N MET A 200 11.83 -12.85 -21.12
CA MET A 200 12.32 -11.61 -20.56
C MET A 200 12.70 -10.64 -21.67
N VAL A 201 12.51 -9.33 -21.46
CA VAL A 201 13.01 -8.31 -22.38
C VAL A 201 14.51 -8.49 -22.60
N ALA A 202 14.94 -8.52 -23.87
CA ALA A 202 16.34 -8.75 -24.22
C ALA A 202 17.19 -7.47 -24.19
N SER A 203 16.57 -6.30 -24.35
CA SER A 203 17.25 -5.01 -24.27
C SER A 203 16.36 -3.94 -23.63
N ALA A 204 16.82 -3.39 -22.51
CA ALA A 204 16.16 -2.29 -21.81
C ALA A 204 17.17 -1.35 -21.15
N SER A 205 16.79 -0.08 -20.98
CA SER A 205 17.50 0.93 -20.21
C SER A 205 16.48 1.78 -19.47
N ILE A 206 16.55 1.76 -18.13
CA ILE A 206 15.61 2.43 -17.23
C ILE A 206 16.39 3.23 -16.21
N SER A 207 15.98 4.47 -15.97
CA SER A 207 16.38 5.28 -14.81
C SER A 207 15.12 5.74 -14.10
N ASP A 208 15.10 5.68 -12.77
CA ASP A 208 13.86 5.84 -12.02
C ASP A 208 14.14 6.29 -10.58
N ALA A 209 13.22 7.07 -10.03
CA ALA A 209 13.23 7.59 -8.67
C ALA A 209 11.81 8.03 -8.27
N PRO A 210 11.43 7.95 -6.98
CA PRO A 210 10.10 8.38 -6.54
C PRO A 210 9.94 9.90 -6.57
N ALA A 211 8.72 10.36 -6.87
CA ALA A 211 8.33 11.78 -6.77
C ALA A 211 8.15 12.26 -5.33
N PHE A 212 7.70 11.37 -4.43
CA PHE A 212 7.49 11.68 -3.02
C PHE A 212 8.25 10.69 -2.11
N PRO A 213 8.92 11.16 -1.05
CA PRO A 213 9.64 10.29 -0.12
C PRO A 213 8.73 9.53 0.86
N HIS A 214 7.49 9.98 1.07
CA HIS A 214 6.54 9.33 1.98
C HIS A 214 5.39 8.66 1.21
N ARG A 215 5.42 7.33 1.08
CA ARG A 215 4.43 6.59 0.29
C ARG A 215 3.85 5.45 1.10
N GLY A 216 2.72 5.72 1.75
CA GLY A 216 2.26 4.86 2.83
C GLY A 216 0.86 4.27 2.73
N LEU A 217 0.63 3.38 3.67
CA LEU A 217 -0.63 2.78 4.06
C LEU A 217 -0.76 2.96 5.57
N ALA A 218 -1.81 3.64 6.02
CA ALA A 218 -2.26 3.61 7.41
C ALA A 218 -3.22 2.43 7.58
N LEU A 219 -2.84 1.46 8.41
CA LEU A 219 -3.66 0.28 8.68
C LEU A 219 -3.96 0.20 10.17
N ASP A 220 -5.25 0.21 10.47
CA ASP A 220 -5.80 -0.06 11.78
C ASP A 220 -5.84 -1.57 12.05
N THR A 221 -5.43 -1.95 13.25
CA THR A 221 -5.49 -3.33 13.74
C THR A 221 -6.10 -3.44 15.13
N SER A 222 -6.80 -2.38 15.55
CA SER A 222 -7.47 -2.28 16.84
C SER A 222 -8.97 -2.50 16.71
N ARG A 223 -9.65 -1.82 15.77
CA ARG A 223 -11.11 -2.00 15.58
C ARG A 223 -11.46 -3.43 15.18
N ASN A 224 -10.57 -4.10 14.45
CA ASN A 224 -10.55 -5.53 14.26
C ASN A 224 -9.10 -6.03 14.17
N PHE A 225 -8.84 -7.24 14.68
CA PHE A 225 -7.50 -7.81 14.67
C PHE A 225 -7.09 -8.28 13.27
N ILE A 226 -5.84 -7.98 12.88
CA ILE A 226 -5.24 -8.44 11.62
C ILE A 226 -4.08 -9.39 11.92
N ASP A 227 -4.13 -10.64 11.44
CA ASP A 227 -3.06 -11.59 11.72
C ASP A 227 -1.72 -11.23 11.03
N ILE A 228 -0.62 -11.71 11.60
CA ILE A 228 0.74 -11.41 11.13
C ILE A 228 0.97 -11.86 9.69
N GLU A 229 0.34 -12.95 9.25
CA GLU A 229 0.50 -13.44 7.88
C GLU A 229 -0.20 -12.51 6.87
N SER A 230 -1.33 -11.91 7.24
CA SER A 230 -2.04 -10.89 6.45
C SER A 230 -1.29 -9.56 6.44
N LEU A 231 -0.63 -9.19 7.55
CA LEU A 231 0.28 -8.04 7.57
C LEU A 231 1.49 -8.26 6.64
N LYS A 232 2.13 -9.45 6.69
CA LYS A 232 3.23 -9.81 5.78
C LYS A 232 2.78 -9.78 4.31
N ARG A 233 1.60 -10.35 4.00
CA ARG A 233 1.05 -10.33 2.63
C ARG A 233 0.75 -8.90 2.16
N THR A 234 0.28 -8.02 3.04
CA THR A 234 0.13 -6.59 2.75
C THR A 234 1.48 -5.93 2.43
N LEU A 235 2.52 -6.21 3.22
CA LEU A 235 3.88 -5.72 2.96
C LEU A 235 4.45 -6.25 1.63
N ASP A 236 4.15 -7.50 1.24
CA ASP A 236 4.50 -8.02 -0.08
C ASP A 236 3.85 -7.20 -1.21
N GLY A 237 2.54 -6.92 -1.10
CA GLY A 237 1.85 -6.07 -2.07
C GLY A 237 2.41 -4.66 -2.14
N MET A 238 2.68 -4.03 -0.99
CA MET A 238 3.32 -2.71 -0.90
C MET A 238 4.68 -2.69 -1.60
N ALA A 239 5.48 -3.74 -1.40
CA ALA A 239 6.80 -3.90 -2.00
C ALA A 239 6.74 -4.03 -3.53
N MET A 240 5.70 -4.68 -4.07
CA MET A 240 5.46 -4.83 -5.51
C MET A 240 5.20 -3.49 -6.21
N VAL A 241 4.63 -2.53 -5.49
CA VAL A 241 4.28 -1.20 -6.01
C VAL A 241 5.15 -0.08 -5.47
N LYS A 242 6.24 -0.41 -4.76
CA LYS A 242 7.23 0.54 -4.24
C LYS A 242 6.70 1.54 -3.20
N LEU A 243 5.64 1.19 -2.47
CA LEU A 243 5.28 1.88 -1.22
C LEU A 243 6.38 1.59 -0.18
N ASN A 244 6.65 2.56 0.70
CA ASN A 244 7.78 2.51 1.64
C ASN A 244 7.38 2.82 3.09
N VAL A 245 6.13 3.14 3.38
CA VAL A 245 5.65 3.39 4.76
C VAL A 245 4.49 2.50 5.11
N PHE A 246 4.64 1.70 6.17
CA PHE A 246 3.53 1.03 6.82
C PHE A 246 3.26 1.75 8.15
N HIS A 247 2.26 2.60 8.15
CA HIS A 247 1.76 3.25 9.35
C HIS A 247 0.82 2.28 10.05
N TRP A 248 1.23 1.84 11.22
CA TRP A 248 0.52 0.82 12.00
C TRP A 248 -0.24 1.47 13.16
N HIS A 249 -1.53 1.69 12.94
CA HIS A 249 -2.49 2.10 13.97
C HIS A 249 -2.86 0.89 14.82
N ILE A 250 -2.11 0.68 15.91
CA ILE A 250 -2.09 -0.60 16.61
C ILE A 250 -3.07 -0.68 17.79
N THR A 251 -3.57 0.45 18.28
CA THR A 251 -4.46 0.54 19.45
C THR A 251 -5.51 1.61 19.23
N ASP A 252 -6.70 1.36 19.78
CA ASP A 252 -7.83 2.30 19.79
C ASP A 252 -8.69 1.99 21.04
N SER A 253 -9.84 2.65 21.17
CA SER A 253 -10.87 2.41 22.16
C SER A 253 -11.38 0.96 22.19
N GLN A 254 -11.47 0.29 21.04
CA GLN A 254 -12.05 -1.05 20.91
C GLN A 254 -11.10 -2.17 21.33
N SER A 255 -9.78 -2.02 21.16
CA SER A 255 -8.83 -3.02 21.65
C SER A 255 -7.39 -2.50 21.86
N PHE A 256 -6.65 -3.23 22.70
CA PHE A 256 -5.21 -3.07 22.93
C PHE A 256 -4.47 -4.40 22.64
N PRO A 257 -4.15 -4.71 21.38
CA PRO A 257 -3.52 -5.99 21.02
C PRO A 257 -2.01 -6.03 21.26
N LEU A 258 -1.33 -4.89 21.43
CA LEU A 258 0.13 -4.85 21.60
C LEU A 258 0.57 -5.37 22.98
N VAL A 259 1.44 -6.38 23.03
CA VAL A 259 1.95 -6.92 24.30
C VAL A 259 3.04 -6.00 24.87
N VAL A 260 2.66 -5.15 25.81
CA VAL A 260 3.58 -4.34 26.64
C VAL A 260 3.88 -5.08 27.94
N LYS A 261 5.09 -5.63 28.07
CA LYS A 261 5.47 -6.54 29.18
C LYS A 261 5.50 -5.85 30.53
N SER A 262 5.90 -4.59 30.57
CA SER A 262 5.95 -3.74 31.77
C SER A 262 4.56 -3.34 32.26
N ARG A 263 3.55 -3.36 31.38
CA ARG A 263 2.15 -3.00 31.66
C ARG A 263 1.21 -4.09 31.12
N PRO A 264 1.27 -5.32 31.67
CA PRO A 264 0.59 -6.47 31.08
C PRO A 264 -0.94 -6.35 31.14
N THR A 265 -1.47 -5.53 32.05
CA THR A 265 -2.90 -5.25 32.15
C THR A 265 -3.48 -4.65 30.87
N LEU A 266 -2.71 -3.85 30.13
CA LEU A 266 -3.18 -3.20 28.91
C LEU A 266 -3.67 -4.23 27.88
N HIS A 267 -2.82 -5.19 27.51
CA HIS A 267 -3.23 -6.24 26.55
C HIS A 267 -4.07 -7.34 27.19
N SER A 268 -3.87 -7.66 28.48
CA SER A 268 -4.62 -8.74 29.13
C SER A 268 -6.11 -8.43 29.28
N TYR A 269 -6.46 -7.15 29.42
CA TYR A 269 -7.86 -6.69 29.42
C TYR A 269 -8.29 -6.13 28.08
N GLY A 270 -7.36 -5.54 27.30
CA GLY A 270 -7.71 -4.82 26.09
C GLY A 270 -7.72 -5.63 24.80
N ALA A 271 -7.04 -6.77 24.70
CA ALA A 271 -7.08 -7.58 23.48
C ALA A 271 -8.42 -8.33 23.35
N TYR A 272 -8.92 -8.50 22.13
CA TYR A 272 -10.15 -9.28 21.87
C TYR A 272 -10.07 -10.71 22.40
N SER A 273 -8.88 -11.32 22.34
CA SER A 273 -8.60 -12.61 22.97
C SER A 273 -7.11 -12.78 23.26
N GLN A 274 -6.76 -13.81 24.03
CA GLN A 274 -5.37 -14.17 24.30
C GLN A 274 -4.53 -14.52 23.05
N ARG A 275 -5.19 -14.77 21.90
CA ARG A 275 -4.53 -15.10 20.63
C ARG A 275 -4.46 -13.92 19.68
N GLU A 276 -5.25 -12.89 19.90
CA GLU A 276 -5.35 -11.69 19.07
C GLU A 276 -4.47 -10.59 19.67
N VAL A 277 -3.18 -10.91 19.75
CA VAL A 277 -2.16 -10.04 20.31
C VAL A 277 -0.94 -9.99 19.40
N TYR A 278 -0.21 -8.87 19.47
CA TYR A 278 1.10 -8.72 18.82
C TYR A 278 2.19 -8.76 19.89
N THR A 279 2.97 -9.83 19.91
CA THR A 279 4.12 -9.93 20.83
C THR A 279 5.29 -9.07 20.34
N ALA A 280 6.23 -8.78 21.25
CA ALA A 280 7.48 -8.12 20.87
C ALA A 280 8.25 -8.86 19.75
N ASP A 281 8.13 -10.18 19.68
CA ASP A 281 8.80 -10.99 18.65
C ASP A 281 8.06 -10.94 17.33
N ASP A 282 6.72 -10.86 17.35
CA ASP A 282 5.92 -10.62 16.14
C ASP A 282 6.27 -9.27 15.51
N VAL A 283 6.32 -8.21 16.34
CA VAL A 283 6.67 -6.86 15.87
C VAL A 283 8.08 -6.82 15.30
N ARG A 284 9.08 -7.40 16.00
CA ARG A 284 10.47 -7.42 15.50
C ARG A 284 10.60 -8.21 14.19
N GLN A 285 9.92 -9.34 14.08
CA GLN A 285 9.90 -10.12 12.84
C GLN A 285 9.26 -9.33 11.70
N LEU A 286 8.15 -8.62 11.96
CA LEU A 286 7.50 -7.79 10.95
C LEU A 286 8.37 -6.59 10.54
N VAL A 287 9.04 -5.92 11.48
CA VAL A 287 10.02 -4.84 11.19
C VAL A 287 11.18 -5.35 10.33
N GLN A 288 11.62 -6.59 10.56
CA GLN A 288 12.63 -7.22 9.71
C GLN A 288 12.10 -7.56 8.31
N TYR A 289 10.90 -8.15 8.25
CA TYR A 289 10.21 -8.48 7.00
C TYR A 289 9.96 -7.24 6.14
N ALA A 290 9.61 -6.12 6.76
CA ALA A 290 9.40 -4.82 6.13
C ALA A 290 10.73 -4.24 5.58
N LEU A 291 11.84 -4.33 6.33
CA LEU A 291 13.15 -3.85 5.85
C LEU A 291 13.59 -4.58 4.58
N GLU A 292 13.43 -5.90 4.52
CA GLU A 292 13.76 -6.70 3.33
C GLU A 292 13.01 -6.23 2.07
N ARG A 293 11.89 -5.54 2.29
CA ARG A 293 11.00 -4.94 1.30
C ARG A 293 11.19 -3.44 1.12
N GLY A 294 12.12 -2.82 1.85
CA GLY A 294 12.34 -1.37 1.82
C GLY A 294 11.14 -0.58 2.35
N ILE A 295 10.46 -1.12 3.35
CA ILE A 295 9.32 -0.50 4.01
C ILE A 295 9.71 -0.20 5.46
N ARG A 296 9.50 1.05 5.90
CA ARG A 296 9.60 1.42 7.31
C ARG A 296 8.24 1.25 7.96
N ILE A 297 8.24 0.84 9.23
CA ILE A 297 7.04 0.78 10.04
C ILE A 297 7.01 2.01 10.95
N ILE A 298 5.95 2.82 10.83
CA ILE A 298 5.69 3.94 11.74
C ILE A 298 4.61 3.47 12.71
N PRO A 299 4.94 3.28 13.99
CA PRO A 299 3.92 2.93 14.96
C PRO A 299 3.11 4.16 15.36
N GLU A 300 1.83 3.94 15.59
CA GLU A 300 0.94 4.90 16.23
C GLU A 300 0.52 4.39 17.61
N LEU A 301 0.57 5.29 18.59
CA LEU A 301 -0.22 5.17 19.81
C LEU A 301 -1.10 6.42 19.87
N ASP A 302 -2.35 6.28 19.44
CA ASP A 302 -3.29 7.39 19.41
C ASP A 302 -3.70 7.80 20.83
N ALA A 303 -3.64 9.10 21.08
CA ALA A 303 -3.98 9.69 22.35
C ALA A 303 -4.24 11.22 22.21
N PRO A 304 -5.06 11.83 23.08
CA PRO A 304 -5.71 11.25 24.25
C PRO A 304 -7.10 10.64 24.00
N ALA A 305 -7.69 10.82 22.82
CA ALA A 305 -8.90 10.09 22.41
C ALA A 305 -8.53 8.67 21.95
N HIS A 306 -9.50 7.90 21.45
CA HIS A 306 -9.26 6.56 20.93
C HIS A 306 -8.57 5.63 21.96
N VAL A 307 -8.97 5.76 23.24
CA VAL A 307 -8.46 4.95 24.34
C VAL A 307 -9.61 4.40 25.17
N GLY A 308 -9.62 3.09 25.41
CA GLY A 308 -10.70 2.42 26.10
C GLY A 308 -10.26 1.09 26.70
N GLU A 309 -10.52 0.00 25.99
CA GLU A 309 -10.19 -1.36 26.40
C GLU A 309 -8.70 -1.50 26.75
N GLY A 310 -8.42 -2.13 27.90
CA GLY A 310 -7.08 -2.27 28.49
C GLY A 310 -6.72 -1.19 29.51
N TRP A 311 -7.32 0.00 29.40
CA TRP A 311 -7.04 1.14 30.27
C TRP A 311 -8.10 1.32 31.37
N GLU A 312 -9.27 0.72 31.21
CA GLU A 312 -10.48 0.97 31.99
C GLU A 312 -10.35 0.53 33.45
N LYS A 313 -9.42 -0.38 33.77
CA LYS A 313 -9.12 -0.80 35.16
C LYS A 313 -8.04 0.03 35.85
N LEU A 314 -7.39 0.94 35.14
CA LEU A 314 -6.24 1.68 35.64
C LEU A 314 -6.63 3.00 36.32
N GLY A 315 -7.90 3.43 36.21
CA GLY A 315 -8.39 4.67 36.80
C GLY A 315 -7.82 5.93 36.13
N VAL A 316 -7.43 5.81 34.86
CA VAL A 316 -6.76 6.85 34.06
C VAL A 316 -7.55 7.27 32.83
N THR A 317 -8.76 6.75 32.65
CA THR A 317 -9.66 7.06 31.53
C THR A 317 -10.83 7.91 31.99
N ALA A 318 -11.25 8.85 31.14
CA ALA A 318 -12.51 9.57 31.20
C ALA A 318 -13.51 8.97 30.19
N CYS A 319 -14.80 9.07 30.52
CA CYS A 319 -15.95 8.73 29.67
C CYS A 319 -15.96 7.33 28.98
N PHE A 320 -15.18 6.37 29.49
CA PHE A 320 -15.14 5.03 28.88
C PHE A 320 -16.54 4.40 28.86
N ASN A 321 -17.00 4.04 27.66
CA ASN A 321 -18.30 3.45 27.37
C ASN A 321 -19.50 4.27 27.91
N TYR A 322 -19.39 5.60 27.95
CA TYR A 322 -20.52 6.48 28.30
C TYR A 322 -21.64 6.40 27.25
N GLN A 323 -22.89 6.50 27.72
CA GLN A 323 -24.10 6.41 26.89
C GLN A 323 -25.05 7.59 27.14
N PRO A 324 -25.80 8.05 26.13
CA PRO A 324 -25.66 7.69 24.71
C PRO A 324 -24.33 8.23 24.16
N TRP A 325 -23.61 7.40 23.40
CA TRP A 325 -22.21 7.64 23.02
C TRP A 325 -22.05 8.90 22.15
N GLU A 326 -23.07 9.24 21.35
CA GLU A 326 -23.12 10.39 20.44
C GLU A 326 -22.92 11.74 21.16
N ASN A 327 -23.17 11.77 22.47
CA ASN A 327 -22.96 12.96 23.28
C ASN A 327 -21.48 13.17 23.66
N TYR A 328 -20.66 12.13 23.60
CA TYR A 328 -19.33 12.11 24.19
C TYR A 328 -18.21 11.74 23.22
N CYS A 329 -18.49 11.07 22.11
CA CYS A 329 -17.50 10.64 21.12
C CYS A 329 -18.09 10.53 19.71
N VAL A 330 -17.23 10.33 18.71
CA VAL A 330 -17.62 10.17 17.30
C VAL A 330 -18.12 8.76 16.98
N GLU A 331 -17.64 7.75 17.71
CA GLU A 331 -18.08 6.36 17.60
C GLU A 331 -17.95 5.59 18.92
N PRO A 332 -18.76 4.55 19.16
CA PRO A 332 -18.64 3.73 20.36
C PRO A 332 -17.52 2.67 20.26
N PRO A 333 -16.92 2.28 21.40
CA PRO A 333 -17.14 2.83 22.72
C PRO A 333 -16.41 4.18 22.88
N CYS A 334 -17.05 5.15 23.54
CA CYS A 334 -16.33 6.35 23.93
C CYS A 334 -15.18 6.01 24.89
N GLY A 335 -14.17 6.86 24.93
CA GLY A 335 -13.12 6.82 25.94
C GLY A 335 -11.96 7.76 25.59
N GLN A 336 -11.43 8.42 26.61
CA GLN A 336 -10.24 9.27 26.49
C GLN A 336 -9.36 9.11 27.73
N LEU A 337 -8.07 9.38 27.63
CA LEU A 337 -7.22 9.53 28.81
C LEU A 337 -7.67 10.74 29.64
N ASP A 338 -7.56 10.64 30.96
CA ASP A 338 -7.72 11.75 31.91
C ASP A 338 -6.36 12.43 32.13
N PRO A 339 -6.09 13.60 31.49
CA PRO A 339 -4.77 14.22 31.54
C PRO A 339 -4.37 14.70 32.94
N THR A 340 -5.30 14.73 33.89
CA THR A 340 -5.07 15.23 35.25
C THR A 340 -4.45 14.17 36.17
N LYS A 341 -4.31 12.94 35.66
CA LYS A 341 -3.73 11.81 36.38
C LYS A 341 -2.27 11.63 36.00
N ASP A 342 -1.36 11.87 36.94
CA ASP A 342 0.09 11.64 36.73
C ASP A 342 0.41 10.22 36.24
N ALA A 343 -0.35 9.23 36.70
CA ALA A 343 -0.22 7.83 36.31
C ALA A 343 -0.35 7.59 34.79
N VAL A 344 -1.11 8.43 34.06
CA VAL A 344 -1.18 8.36 32.59
C VAL A 344 0.21 8.45 31.99
N TYR A 345 0.98 9.44 32.41
CA TYR A 345 2.27 9.74 31.81
C TYR A 345 3.34 8.72 32.16
N ASP A 346 3.25 8.07 33.32
CA ASP A 346 4.12 6.97 33.70
C ASP A 346 3.80 5.70 32.91
N ILE A 347 2.51 5.42 32.64
CA ILE A 347 2.10 4.31 31.76
C ILE A 347 2.56 4.58 30.33
N LEU A 348 2.33 5.79 29.81
CA LEU A 348 2.77 6.19 28.47
C LEU A 348 4.29 6.07 28.32
N GLU A 349 5.07 6.51 29.31
CA GLU A 349 6.54 6.35 29.28
C GLU A 349 6.97 4.88 29.15
N ASP A 350 6.30 3.97 29.86
CA ASP A 350 6.60 2.54 29.77
C ASP A 350 6.21 1.95 28.39
N VAL A 351 5.03 2.33 27.87
CA VAL A 351 4.57 1.92 26.55
C VAL A 351 5.51 2.44 25.46
N TYR A 352 5.85 3.73 25.47
CA TYR A 352 6.78 4.34 24.51
C TYR A 352 8.16 3.69 24.55
N ARG A 353 8.67 3.34 25.73
CA ARG A 353 9.96 2.63 25.88
C ARG A 353 9.96 1.27 25.20
N GLU A 354 8.89 0.49 25.39
CA GLU A 354 8.76 -0.80 24.73
C GLU A 354 8.53 -0.67 23.23
N MET A 355 7.67 0.26 22.79
CA MET A 355 7.48 0.56 21.37
C MET A 355 8.79 0.98 20.71
N ASN A 356 9.56 1.90 21.29
CA ASN A 356 10.88 2.28 20.76
C ASN A 356 11.86 1.11 20.67
N THR A 357 11.73 0.11 21.55
CA THR A 357 12.53 -1.11 21.51
C THR A 357 12.07 -2.09 20.42
N MET A 358 10.75 -2.23 20.21
CA MET A 358 10.17 -3.13 19.21
C MET A 358 10.28 -2.54 17.78
N PHE A 359 9.97 -1.26 17.62
CA PHE A 359 10.02 -0.48 16.38
C PHE A 359 11.36 0.26 16.23
N ASN A 360 12.46 -0.45 16.48
CA ASN A 360 13.82 0.12 16.59
C ASN A 360 14.39 0.75 15.30
N ARG A 361 13.64 0.73 14.20
CA ARG A 361 14.00 1.34 12.92
C ARG A 361 13.07 2.47 12.49
N SER A 362 12.07 2.82 13.29
CA SER A 362 11.19 3.93 12.98
C SER A 362 11.90 5.26 13.24
N ASP A 363 11.94 6.13 12.24
CA ASP A 363 12.46 7.49 12.32
C ASP A 363 11.39 8.53 12.65
N LEU A 364 10.13 8.09 12.79
CA LEU A 364 8.97 8.89 13.19
C LEU A 364 8.17 8.17 14.29
N PHE A 365 7.27 8.91 14.93
CA PHE A 365 6.26 8.34 15.81
C PHE A 365 4.94 9.07 15.56
N HIS A 366 3.85 8.32 15.36
CA HIS A 366 2.52 8.91 15.22
C HIS A 366 1.86 8.95 16.61
N MET A 367 1.40 10.13 17.04
CA MET A 367 0.74 10.31 18.34
C MET A 367 -0.78 10.49 18.22
N GLY A 368 -1.31 10.34 17.01
CA GLY A 368 -2.73 10.45 16.70
C GLY A 368 -3.26 11.86 16.94
N GLY A 369 -4.11 12.00 17.94
CA GLY A 369 -4.62 13.29 18.40
C GLY A 369 -5.71 13.84 17.49
N ASP A 370 -6.54 12.95 16.99
CA ASP A 370 -7.82 13.20 16.36
C ASP A 370 -8.97 13.12 17.37
N GLU A 371 -10.09 13.71 16.96
CA GLU A 371 -11.43 13.55 17.56
C GLU A 371 -11.59 13.72 19.07
N VAL A 372 -10.66 14.42 19.74
CA VAL A 372 -10.77 14.74 21.17
C VAL A 372 -12.05 15.52 21.47
N SER A 373 -12.90 14.90 22.27
CA SER A 373 -14.16 15.40 22.76
C SER A 373 -14.00 16.16 24.07
N MET A 374 -14.22 17.47 23.98
CA MET A 374 -14.30 18.34 25.15
C MET A 374 -15.53 18.01 26.01
N ARG A 375 -16.57 17.40 25.42
CA ARG A 375 -17.77 16.98 26.16
C ARG A 375 -17.47 15.82 27.09
N CYS A 376 -16.62 14.87 26.67
CA CYS A 376 -16.14 13.77 27.50
C CYS A 376 -15.41 14.30 28.75
N TRP A 377 -14.43 15.17 28.57
CA TRP A 377 -13.69 15.76 29.69
C TRP A 377 -14.58 16.64 30.57
N ASN A 378 -15.46 17.43 29.97
CA ASN A 378 -16.43 18.24 30.71
C ASN A 378 -17.48 17.39 31.44
N ALA A 379 -17.72 16.13 31.10
CA ALA A 379 -18.59 15.25 31.85
C ALA A 379 -17.90 14.59 33.06
N THR A 380 -16.59 14.81 33.24
CA THR A 380 -15.77 14.14 34.25
C THR A 380 -15.44 15.10 35.39
N ASN A 381 -16.10 14.93 36.55
CA ASN A 381 -15.98 15.84 37.69
C ASN A 381 -14.53 16.02 38.20
N SER A 382 -13.70 14.97 38.18
CA SER A 382 -12.28 15.09 38.59
C SER A 382 -11.50 16.05 37.70
N ILE A 383 -11.79 16.06 36.40
CA ILE A 383 -11.14 16.94 35.43
C ILE A 383 -11.57 18.39 35.67
N GLN A 384 -12.88 18.65 35.83
CA GLN A 384 -13.37 20.00 36.13
C GLN A 384 -12.76 20.57 37.42
N ASN A 385 -12.72 19.75 38.48
CA ASN A 385 -12.14 20.16 39.77
C ASN A 385 -10.64 20.45 39.66
N TRP A 386 -9.90 19.65 38.88
CA TRP A 386 -8.49 19.89 38.66
C TRP A 386 -8.27 21.18 37.86
N MET A 387 -8.99 21.38 36.76
CA MET A 387 -8.88 22.58 35.91
C MET A 387 -9.21 23.85 36.68
N THR A 388 -10.29 23.85 37.47
CA THR A 388 -10.65 25.01 38.31
C THR A 388 -9.61 25.26 39.41
N GLY A 389 -8.96 24.21 39.93
CA GLY A 389 -7.80 24.30 40.82
C GLY A 389 -6.54 24.89 40.17
N GLN A 390 -6.41 24.82 38.83
CA GLN A 390 -5.37 25.51 38.06
C GLN A 390 -5.77 26.95 37.67
N GLU A 391 -6.87 27.47 38.21
CA GLU A 391 -7.46 28.76 37.83
C GLU A 391 -7.89 28.82 36.35
N TRP A 392 -8.14 27.66 35.72
CA TRP A 392 -8.66 27.59 34.36
C TRP A 392 -10.20 27.57 34.36
N GLY A 393 -10.80 28.06 33.28
CA GLY A 393 -12.23 27.94 33.06
C GLY A 393 -12.63 26.54 32.54
N LEU A 394 -13.91 26.38 32.21
CA LEU A 394 -14.48 25.17 31.63
C LEU A 394 -15.07 25.44 30.23
N GLN A 395 -14.42 26.36 29.49
CA GLN A 395 -14.76 26.68 28.11
C GLN A 395 -13.84 25.93 27.15
N GLU A 396 -14.19 25.90 25.85
CA GLU A 396 -13.39 25.22 24.82
C GLU A 396 -11.91 25.61 24.88
N VAL A 397 -11.61 26.92 24.99
CA VAL A 397 -10.23 27.43 25.05
C VAL A 397 -9.43 26.88 26.24
N ASP A 398 -10.09 26.56 27.36
CA ASP A 398 -9.43 26.00 28.54
C ASP A 398 -9.20 24.50 28.39
N TYR A 399 -10.13 23.77 27.76
CA TYR A 399 -9.89 22.38 27.41
C TYR A 399 -8.81 22.22 26.33
N MET A 400 -8.63 23.21 25.45
CA MET A 400 -7.48 23.22 24.54
C MET A 400 -6.15 23.40 25.29
N LYS A 401 -6.12 24.15 26.41
CA LYS A 401 -4.94 24.17 27.30
C LYS A 401 -4.70 22.81 27.94
N LEU A 402 -5.78 22.11 28.35
CA LEU A 402 -5.68 20.75 28.90
C LEU A 402 -5.13 19.76 27.87
N TRP A 403 -5.58 19.85 26.61
CA TRP A 403 -5.05 19.02 25.54
C TRP A 403 -3.58 19.34 25.27
N ASN A 404 -3.19 20.61 25.21
CA ASN A 404 -1.79 20.98 25.09
C ASN A 404 -0.93 20.47 26.28
N TYR A 405 -1.47 20.53 27.50
CA TYR A 405 -0.81 19.99 28.68
C TYR A 405 -0.55 18.49 28.52
N PHE A 406 -1.57 17.73 28.12
CA PHE A 406 -1.44 16.30 27.80
C PHE A 406 -0.36 16.06 26.74
N GLN A 407 -0.49 16.72 25.58
CA GLN A 407 0.37 16.50 24.43
C GLN A 407 1.84 16.84 24.74
N SER A 408 2.06 17.94 25.47
CA SER A 408 3.40 18.37 25.88
C SER A 408 4.06 17.38 26.83
N GLU A 409 3.30 16.87 27.81
CA GLU A 409 3.82 15.91 28.77
C GLU A 409 4.03 14.53 28.13
N ALA A 410 3.09 14.04 27.32
CA ALA A 410 3.23 12.81 26.56
C ALA A 410 4.46 12.85 25.63
N LEU A 411 4.65 13.96 24.89
CA LEU A 411 5.83 14.16 24.07
C LEU A 411 7.13 14.11 24.88
N ARG A 412 7.13 14.77 26.05
CA ARG A 412 8.28 14.76 26.97
C ARG A 412 8.59 13.35 27.48
N ARG A 413 7.58 12.50 27.68
CA ARG A 413 7.75 11.09 28.06
C ARG A 413 8.32 10.27 26.91
N LEU A 414 7.79 10.45 25.69
CA LEU A 414 8.35 9.82 24.50
C LEU A 414 9.84 10.16 24.33
N ASP A 415 10.22 11.45 24.40
CA ASP A 415 11.60 11.90 24.24
C ASP A 415 12.58 11.27 25.25
N ARG A 416 12.13 10.98 26.48
CA ARG A 416 12.94 10.30 27.50
C ARG A 416 13.23 8.84 27.19
N THR A 417 12.41 8.24 26.34
CA THR A 417 12.46 6.82 26.01
C THR A 417 13.15 6.54 24.68
N LEU A 418 13.57 7.59 23.96
CA LEU A 418 14.26 7.45 22.70
C LEU A 418 15.61 6.74 22.87
N PRO A 419 16.07 5.98 21.86
CA PRO A 419 17.36 5.30 21.89
C PRO A 419 18.53 6.26 22.14
N GLN A 420 19.62 5.73 22.68
CA GLN A 420 20.82 6.51 22.96
C GLN A 420 21.35 7.21 21.70
N GLY A 421 21.53 8.53 21.77
CA GLY A 421 21.99 9.35 20.65
C GLY A 421 20.86 10.11 19.94
N GLU A 422 19.61 9.68 20.12
CA GLU A 422 18.42 10.37 19.63
C GLU A 422 17.78 11.17 20.76
N LYS A 423 17.75 12.50 20.62
CA LYS A 423 17.13 13.39 21.63
C LYS A 423 15.70 13.78 21.28
N LYS A 424 15.35 13.68 20.00
CA LYS A 424 14.11 14.19 19.42
C LYS A 424 13.79 13.40 18.15
N ARG A 425 12.60 12.80 18.08
CA ARG A 425 12.00 12.20 16.87
C ARG A 425 10.84 13.00 16.24
N PRO A 426 10.78 13.27 14.92
CA PRO A 426 9.60 13.88 14.31
C PRO A 426 8.29 13.19 14.70
N ILE A 427 7.26 13.99 15.01
CA ILE A 427 5.95 13.51 15.45
C ILE A 427 4.92 13.78 14.37
N ILE A 428 4.08 12.79 14.09
CA ILE A 428 2.92 12.96 13.23
C ILE A 428 1.68 13.10 14.12
N MET A 429 0.81 14.05 13.77
CA MET A 429 -0.51 14.27 14.39
C MET A 429 -1.56 14.38 13.28
N TRP A 430 -2.76 13.87 13.52
CA TRP A 430 -3.89 14.06 12.61
C TRP A 430 -4.35 15.51 12.58
N THR A 431 -4.98 15.93 11.47
CA THR A 431 -5.75 17.17 11.46
C THR A 431 -6.88 17.12 12.48
N SER A 432 -6.84 18.01 13.45
CA SER A 432 -7.81 18.16 14.51
C SER A 432 -7.89 19.62 14.99
N LYS A 433 -8.74 19.88 15.98
CA LYS A 433 -8.85 21.21 16.59
C LYS A 433 -7.50 21.72 17.15
N LEU A 434 -6.62 20.83 17.63
CA LEU A 434 -5.29 21.22 18.13
C LEU A 434 -4.36 21.67 17.00
N THR A 435 -4.50 21.09 15.80
CA THR A 435 -3.74 21.46 14.61
C THR A 435 -4.36 22.61 13.81
N GLU A 436 -5.38 23.28 14.35
CA GLU A 436 -5.99 24.45 13.72
C GLU A 436 -5.50 25.75 14.38
N SER A 437 -5.49 26.84 13.60
CA SER A 437 -5.22 28.18 14.13
C SER A 437 -6.31 28.57 15.16
N PRO A 438 -5.97 29.18 16.31
CA PRO A 438 -4.64 29.67 16.67
C PRO A 438 -3.76 28.66 17.44
N TYR A 439 -4.30 27.49 17.81
CA TYR A 439 -3.62 26.52 18.69
C TYR A 439 -2.40 25.88 18.04
N LEU A 440 -2.47 25.61 16.74
CA LEU A 440 -1.37 25.10 15.92
C LEU A 440 -0.07 25.87 16.17
N GLU A 441 -0.09 27.21 16.05
CA GLU A 441 1.10 28.06 16.20
C GLU A 441 1.55 28.22 17.65
N GLN A 442 0.65 27.99 18.60
CA GLN A 442 0.94 28.14 20.04
C GLN A 442 1.55 26.89 20.64
N TYR A 443 1.11 25.71 20.18
CA TYR A 443 1.35 24.44 20.87
C TYR A 443 2.23 23.48 20.08
N LEU A 444 2.22 23.58 18.75
CA LEU A 444 2.90 22.64 17.88
C LEU A 444 4.07 23.37 17.18
N ASP A 445 5.30 22.92 17.39
CA ASP A 445 6.45 23.45 16.65
C ASP A 445 6.54 22.73 15.30
N LYS A 446 6.48 23.45 14.18
CA LYS A 446 6.57 22.87 12.82
C LYS A 446 7.89 22.14 12.51
N SER A 447 8.96 22.42 13.25
CA SER A 447 10.20 21.63 13.17
C SER A 447 10.06 20.26 13.81
N ARG A 448 9.12 20.14 14.75
CA ARG A 448 8.83 18.93 15.53
C ARG A 448 7.67 18.11 14.95
N TYR A 449 6.61 18.78 14.52
CA TYR A 449 5.35 18.17 14.11
C TYR A 449 5.17 18.17 12.59
N ILE A 450 4.67 17.05 12.10
CA ILE A 450 4.14 16.83 10.75
C ILE A 450 2.63 16.62 10.93
N VAL A 451 1.82 17.18 10.05
CA VAL A 451 0.36 17.04 10.14
C VAL A 451 -0.13 16.08 9.06
N GLN A 452 -0.80 15.00 9.47
CA GLN A 452 -1.48 14.08 8.58
C GLN A 452 -2.91 14.55 8.34
N VAL A 453 -3.21 14.89 7.09
CA VAL A 453 -4.45 15.54 6.70
C VAL A 453 -5.47 14.50 6.26
N TRP A 454 -6.58 14.42 6.98
CA TRP A 454 -7.70 13.58 6.60
C TRP A 454 -8.94 14.36 6.15
N THR A 455 -8.92 15.69 6.12
CA THR A 455 -9.98 16.53 5.52
C THR A 455 -10.09 16.31 4.00
N THR A 456 -11.04 16.95 3.31
CA THR A 456 -11.05 16.90 1.83
C THR A 456 -9.79 17.55 1.25
N GLY A 457 -9.40 17.13 0.05
CA GLY A 457 -8.21 17.69 -0.64
C GLY A 457 -8.30 19.19 -0.96
N ASN A 458 -9.50 19.78 -0.93
CA ASN A 458 -9.74 21.20 -1.18
C ASN A 458 -10.12 22.00 0.08
N ASP A 459 -9.99 21.40 1.27
CA ASP A 459 -10.30 22.07 2.53
C ASP A 459 -9.33 23.24 2.77
N SER A 460 -9.86 24.38 3.22
CA SER A 460 -9.04 25.58 3.51
C SER A 460 -8.03 25.34 4.64
N LYS A 461 -8.26 24.35 5.51
CA LYS A 461 -7.32 23.91 6.55
C LYS A 461 -5.99 23.43 5.95
N VAL A 462 -6.03 22.77 4.79
CA VAL A 462 -4.80 22.31 4.09
C VAL A 462 -3.96 23.52 3.68
N ALA A 463 -4.59 24.50 3.03
CA ALA A 463 -3.92 25.74 2.64
C ALA A 463 -3.37 26.49 3.87
N ASN A 464 -4.14 26.57 4.96
CA ASN A 464 -3.71 27.24 6.19
C ASN A 464 -2.46 26.58 6.79
N LEU A 465 -2.42 25.25 6.88
CA LEU A 465 -1.25 24.53 7.40
C LEU A 465 0.01 24.80 6.56
N LEU A 466 -0.13 24.77 5.24
CA LEU A 466 0.96 25.02 4.28
C LEU A 466 1.47 26.47 4.34
N GLU A 467 0.56 27.45 4.45
CA GLU A 467 0.91 28.86 4.61
C GLU A 467 1.69 29.12 5.91
N LYS A 468 1.41 28.36 6.96
CA LYS A 468 2.16 28.41 8.23
C LYS A 468 3.49 27.64 8.19
N GLY A 469 3.74 26.92 7.10
CA GLY A 469 5.00 26.22 6.82
C GLY A 469 5.09 24.82 7.43
N TYR A 470 3.96 24.16 7.69
CA TYR A 470 3.95 22.79 8.17
C TYR A 470 4.13 21.79 7.04
N ARG A 471 4.86 20.72 7.34
CA ARG A 471 4.96 19.57 6.45
C ARG A 471 3.70 18.71 6.58
N LEU A 472 3.20 18.24 5.46
CA LEU A 472 1.96 17.48 5.39
C LEU A 472 2.15 16.07 4.86
N ILE A 473 1.34 15.15 5.37
CA ILE A 473 1.06 13.83 4.79
C ILE A 473 -0.40 13.82 4.39
N MET A 474 -0.70 13.56 3.11
CA MET A 474 -2.08 13.58 2.62
C MET A 474 -2.77 12.22 2.78
N SER A 475 -3.91 12.21 3.47
CA SER A 475 -4.83 11.08 3.65
C SER A 475 -6.28 11.55 3.48
N ASN A 476 -6.51 12.48 2.55
CA ASN A 476 -7.81 13.15 2.40
C ASN A 476 -8.96 12.14 2.18
N TYR A 477 -9.96 12.17 3.07
CA TYR A 477 -10.98 11.11 3.14
C TYR A 477 -11.78 10.95 1.84
N ASP A 478 -11.88 12.02 1.04
CA ASP A 478 -12.61 11.97 -0.21
C ASP A 478 -11.91 11.16 -1.32
N ALA A 479 -10.63 10.83 -1.16
CA ALA A 479 -9.88 10.01 -2.13
C ALA A 479 -9.08 8.86 -1.53
N LEU A 480 -8.75 8.90 -0.23
CA LEU A 480 -7.75 8.00 0.36
C LEU A 480 -8.27 7.12 1.51
N TYR A 481 -9.55 7.22 1.88
CA TYR A 481 -10.18 6.31 2.85
C TYR A 481 -10.75 5.07 2.14
N LEU A 482 -10.06 3.94 2.30
CA LEU A 482 -10.37 2.68 1.60
C LEU A 482 -11.49 1.88 2.29
N ASP A 483 -11.90 2.28 3.47
CA ASP A 483 -13.03 1.77 4.26
C ASP A 483 -14.40 2.32 3.79
N CYS A 484 -14.44 3.40 3.01
CA CYS A 484 -15.70 4.03 2.58
C CYS A 484 -16.53 3.18 1.63
N GLY A 485 -17.86 3.33 1.71
CA GLY A 485 -18.82 2.84 0.73
C GLY A 485 -19.56 1.56 1.08
N PHE A 486 -19.39 1.03 2.29
CA PHE A 486 -20.11 -0.14 2.79
C PHE A 486 -21.34 0.27 3.61
N ALA A 487 -22.10 -0.71 4.10
CA ALA A 487 -23.27 -0.47 4.96
C ALA A 487 -22.85 0.24 6.25
N GLY A 488 -23.74 1.03 6.85
CA GLY A 488 -23.49 1.59 8.19
C GLY A 488 -23.33 0.49 9.23
N TRP A 489 -22.42 0.66 10.19
CA TRP A 489 -22.17 -0.32 11.26
C TRP A 489 -22.85 0.06 12.59
N VAL A 490 -23.12 1.36 12.82
CA VAL A 490 -23.99 1.88 13.90
C VAL A 490 -25.22 2.64 13.40
N THR A 491 -25.38 2.79 12.09
CA THR A 491 -26.50 3.49 11.46
C THR A 491 -27.10 2.66 10.32
N ASP A 492 -28.37 2.89 10.01
CA ASP A 492 -28.96 2.40 8.76
C ASP A 492 -28.30 3.08 7.54
N GLY A 493 -28.35 2.44 6.38
CA GLY A 493 -27.80 2.98 5.13
C GLY A 493 -26.34 2.63 4.91
N SER A 494 -25.51 3.62 4.58
CA SER A 494 -24.07 3.45 4.31
C SER A 494 -23.22 4.01 5.44
N ASN A 495 -21.96 3.59 5.51
CA ASN A 495 -20.98 4.19 6.40
C ASN A 495 -20.69 5.65 6.05
N TRP A 496 -20.10 6.39 6.99
CA TRP A 496 -20.15 7.85 7.04
C TRP A 496 -19.51 8.55 5.83
N CYS A 497 -18.47 7.95 5.23
CA CYS A 497 -17.71 8.53 4.11
C CYS A 497 -18.07 7.93 2.75
N ALA A 498 -19.17 7.17 2.66
CA ALA A 498 -19.69 6.67 1.38
C ALA A 498 -19.86 7.81 0.35
N PRO A 499 -19.67 7.54 -0.96
CA PRO A 499 -19.63 6.24 -1.62
C PRO A 499 -18.25 5.55 -1.61
N TYR A 500 -18.20 4.30 -2.13
CA TYR A 500 -16.95 3.58 -2.34
C TYR A 500 -16.01 4.35 -3.28
N ILE A 501 -14.77 4.52 -2.84
CA ILE A 501 -13.75 5.23 -3.62
C ILE A 501 -13.11 4.28 -4.62
N GLY A 502 -13.41 4.45 -5.90
CA GLY A 502 -12.80 3.69 -6.99
C GLY A 502 -11.34 4.08 -7.23
N TRP A 503 -10.54 3.14 -7.76
CA TRP A 503 -9.11 3.34 -8.05
C TRP A 503 -8.84 4.56 -8.95
N GLN A 504 -9.80 4.91 -9.80
CA GLN A 504 -9.76 6.08 -10.68
C GLN A 504 -9.65 7.39 -9.89
N LYS A 505 -10.42 7.51 -8.80
CA LYS A 505 -10.41 8.70 -7.93
C LYS A 505 -9.11 8.77 -7.13
N VAL A 506 -8.66 7.63 -6.60
CA VAL A 506 -7.36 7.49 -5.93
C VAL A 506 -6.22 7.93 -6.86
N TYR A 507 -6.18 7.40 -8.09
CA TYR A 507 -5.15 7.72 -9.08
C TYR A 507 -5.11 9.20 -9.44
N ASN A 508 -6.26 9.85 -9.55
CA ASN A 508 -6.39 11.27 -9.91
C ASN A 508 -6.19 12.24 -8.73
N ASN A 509 -5.94 11.74 -7.52
CA ASN A 509 -5.68 12.58 -6.35
C ASN A 509 -4.30 13.26 -6.48
N ASP A 510 -4.25 14.42 -7.12
CA ASP A 510 -3.01 15.15 -7.42
C ASP A 510 -2.56 16.01 -6.22
N LEU A 511 -1.58 15.51 -5.48
CA LEU A 511 -1.01 16.19 -4.32
C LEU A 511 -0.31 17.51 -4.68
N MET A 512 0.23 17.64 -5.89
CA MET A 512 0.85 18.91 -6.32
C MET A 512 -0.22 19.98 -6.54
N ALA A 513 -1.38 19.59 -7.07
CA ALA A 513 -2.52 20.49 -7.22
C ALA A 513 -3.09 20.91 -5.86
N ILE A 514 -3.23 19.96 -4.91
CA ILE A 514 -3.68 20.22 -3.54
C ILE A 514 -2.74 21.21 -2.83
N GLY A 515 -1.43 20.98 -2.92
CA GLY A 515 -0.44 21.84 -2.26
C GLY A 515 -0.21 23.20 -2.91
N GLY A 516 -0.61 23.37 -4.18
CA GLY A 516 -0.47 24.61 -4.94
C GLY A 516 0.95 25.19 -4.85
N PRO A 517 1.13 26.47 -4.45
CA PRO A 517 2.44 27.09 -4.34
C PRO A 517 3.34 26.48 -3.25
N TYR A 518 2.79 25.71 -2.33
CA TYR A 518 3.49 25.10 -1.19
C TYR A 518 3.66 23.58 -1.34
N ALA A 519 3.40 23.01 -2.51
CA ALA A 519 3.41 21.56 -2.74
C ALA A 519 4.69 20.84 -2.29
N GLN A 520 5.84 21.52 -2.24
CA GLN A 520 7.10 20.96 -1.74
C GLN A 520 7.09 20.63 -0.23
N GLN A 521 6.12 21.16 0.53
CA GLN A 521 5.94 20.82 1.94
C GLN A 521 5.13 19.52 2.13
N ILE A 522 4.46 19.03 1.08
CA ILE A 522 3.76 17.74 1.10
C ILE A 522 4.81 16.63 0.93
N LEU A 523 5.02 15.85 1.99
CA LEU A 523 6.00 14.76 2.01
C LEU A 523 5.55 13.56 1.17
N GLY A 524 4.25 13.49 0.89
CA GLY A 524 3.57 12.44 0.15
C GLY A 524 2.22 12.14 0.77
N GLY A 525 1.81 10.88 0.82
CA GLY A 525 0.50 10.53 1.34
C GLY A 525 0.36 9.08 1.79
N GLU A 526 -0.70 8.83 2.53
CA GLU A 526 -1.08 7.51 2.99
C GLU A 526 -2.54 7.24 2.66
N ALA A 527 -2.81 6.11 2.01
CA ALA A 527 -4.16 5.59 1.98
C ALA A 527 -4.47 5.00 3.36
N ALA A 528 -5.66 5.27 3.89
CA ALA A 528 -6.09 4.76 5.19
C ALA A 528 -7.06 3.59 4.98
N LEU A 529 -6.89 2.53 5.76
CA LEU A 529 -7.89 1.48 5.93
C LEU A 529 -8.20 1.37 7.42
N TRP A 530 -9.25 2.07 7.83
CA TRP A 530 -9.90 1.89 9.14
C TRP A 530 -10.66 0.56 9.15
N THR A 531 -10.70 -0.09 10.30
CA THR A 531 -11.10 -1.50 10.40
C THR A 531 -12.38 -1.74 11.21
N GLU A 532 -13.25 -0.76 11.37
CA GLU A 532 -14.61 -0.97 11.91
C GLU A 532 -15.36 -2.03 11.09
N GLN A 533 -15.05 -2.14 9.79
CA GLN A 533 -15.67 -3.09 8.84
C GLN A 533 -14.65 -3.82 7.96
N SER A 534 -13.44 -4.07 8.48
CA SER A 534 -12.42 -4.87 7.79
C SER A 534 -11.64 -5.73 8.78
N ASP A 535 -11.22 -6.92 8.37
CA ASP A 535 -10.37 -7.82 9.15
C ASP A 535 -9.36 -8.54 8.23
N SER A 536 -8.70 -9.58 8.74
CA SER A 536 -7.74 -10.41 7.97
C SER A 536 -8.33 -11.02 6.69
N HIS A 537 -9.65 -11.25 6.63
CA HIS A 537 -10.34 -11.88 5.51
C HIS A 537 -10.73 -10.90 4.41
N THR A 538 -10.96 -9.63 4.76
CA THR A 538 -11.31 -8.59 3.78
C THR A 538 -10.14 -7.74 3.35
N LEU A 539 -9.04 -7.73 4.11
CA LEU A 539 -7.89 -6.85 3.93
C LEU A 539 -7.45 -6.70 2.46
N ASP A 540 -7.18 -7.82 1.79
CA ASP A 540 -6.66 -7.82 0.43
C ASP A 540 -7.61 -7.13 -0.56
N ASN A 541 -8.92 -7.38 -0.45
CA ASN A 541 -9.91 -6.84 -1.39
C ASN A 541 -10.26 -5.38 -1.11
N ARG A 542 -9.98 -4.88 0.10
CA ARG A 542 -10.11 -3.47 0.47
C ARG A 542 -8.92 -2.69 -0.07
N LEU A 543 -7.71 -3.19 0.13
CA LEU A 543 -6.49 -2.51 -0.29
C LEU A 543 -6.28 -2.57 -1.80
N TRP A 544 -6.32 -3.77 -2.38
CA TRP A 544 -5.83 -4.00 -3.72
C TRP A 544 -6.97 -4.07 -4.74
N PRO A 545 -6.86 -3.43 -5.92
CA PRO A 545 -5.69 -2.71 -6.47
C PRO A 545 -5.74 -1.19 -6.27
N ARG A 546 -6.62 -0.66 -5.40
CA ARG A 546 -6.72 0.79 -5.14
C ARG A 546 -5.43 1.35 -4.57
N LEU A 547 -4.77 0.61 -3.69
CA LEU A 547 -3.49 0.98 -3.11
C LEU A 547 -2.36 1.04 -4.17
N SER A 548 -2.45 0.24 -5.25
CA SER A 548 -1.55 0.37 -6.41
C SER A 548 -1.73 1.70 -7.14
N ALA A 549 -2.96 2.22 -7.22
CA ALA A 549 -3.25 3.53 -7.80
C ALA A 549 -2.58 4.67 -7.01
N HIS A 550 -2.69 4.60 -5.68
CA HIS A 550 -2.00 5.51 -4.76
C HIS A 550 -0.47 5.43 -4.95
N ALA A 551 0.07 4.22 -5.06
CA ALA A 551 1.49 4.01 -5.23
C ALA A 551 2.06 4.65 -6.51
N GLU A 552 1.38 4.54 -7.65
CA GLU A 552 1.82 5.21 -8.89
C GLU A 552 1.68 6.74 -8.83
N ARG A 553 0.61 7.25 -8.20
CA ARG A 553 0.48 8.68 -7.94
C ARG A 553 1.68 9.21 -7.14
N LEU A 554 2.13 8.48 -6.11
CA LEU A 554 3.24 8.93 -5.27
C LEU A 554 4.64 8.61 -5.81
N TRP A 555 4.76 7.57 -6.65
CA TRP A 555 6.03 7.24 -7.30
C TRP A 555 6.27 8.08 -8.55
N SER A 556 5.32 8.04 -9.48
CA SER A 556 5.48 8.60 -10.83
C SER A 556 4.94 10.02 -10.95
N ASN A 557 3.99 10.39 -10.08
CA ASN A 557 3.20 11.62 -10.13
C ASN A 557 2.79 12.04 -11.57
N PRO A 558 2.03 11.19 -12.26
CA PRO A 558 1.73 11.38 -13.67
C PRO A 558 0.81 12.59 -13.89
N ARG A 559 1.09 13.37 -14.94
CA ARG A 559 0.21 14.47 -15.38
C ARG A 559 -1.06 13.97 -16.07
N SER A 560 -1.03 12.75 -16.61
CA SER A 560 -2.18 12.11 -17.23
C SER A 560 -3.15 11.57 -16.17
N GLY A 561 -4.43 11.52 -16.53
CA GLY A 561 -5.46 10.87 -15.71
C GLY A 561 -5.42 9.34 -15.79
N TRP A 562 -6.24 8.70 -14.95
CA TRP A 562 -6.34 7.24 -14.82
C TRP A 562 -6.60 6.50 -16.15
N GLN A 563 -7.25 7.14 -17.13
CA GLN A 563 -7.55 6.56 -18.44
C GLN A 563 -6.28 6.05 -19.14
N MET A 564 -5.18 6.80 -19.01
CA MET A 564 -3.90 6.43 -19.61
C MET A 564 -3.19 5.28 -18.87
N ALA A 565 -3.62 4.97 -17.65
CA ALA A 565 -3.07 3.93 -16.80
C ALA A 565 -3.93 2.66 -16.78
N GLU A 566 -5.18 2.71 -17.27
CA GLU A 566 -6.15 1.62 -17.20
C GLU A 566 -5.60 0.29 -17.71
N SER A 567 -5.02 0.30 -18.91
CA SER A 567 -4.40 -0.86 -19.55
C SER A 567 -3.36 -1.55 -18.63
N ARG A 568 -2.51 -0.76 -17.98
CA ARG A 568 -1.47 -1.24 -17.06
C ARG A 568 -2.04 -1.71 -15.72
N MET A 569 -3.03 -0.98 -15.19
CA MET A 569 -3.70 -1.33 -13.94
C MET A 569 -4.40 -2.69 -14.05
N LEU A 570 -5.07 -2.97 -15.17
CA LEU A 570 -5.74 -4.25 -15.38
C LEU A 570 -4.75 -5.43 -15.40
N ILE A 571 -3.59 -5.29 -16.04
CA ILE A 571 -2.55 -6.33 -16.02
C ILE A 571 -1.91 -6.43 -14.63
N HIS A 572 -1.60 -5.29 -14.00
CA HIS A 572 -1.01 -5.27 -12.67
C HIS A 572 -1.91 -5.94 -11.62
N ARG A 573 -3.23 -5.77 -11.72
CA ARG A 573 -4.18 -6.47 -10.84
C ARG A 573 -4.05 -7.99 -10.97
N GLU A 574 -3.95 -8.53 -12.19
CA GLU A 574 -3.75 -9.98 -12.36
C GLU A 574 -2.42 -10.44 -11.75
N ARG A 575 -1.37 -9.61 -11.85
CA ARG A 575 -0.09 -9.89 -11.20
C ARG A 575 -0.17 -9.95 -9.68
N LEU A 576 -0.99 -9.10 -9.04
CA LEU A 576 -1.26 -9.20 -7.60
C LEU A 576 -1.92 -10.53 -7.26
N VAL A 577 -2.91 -10.96 -8.06
CA VAL A 577 -3.60 -12.24 -7.89
C VAL A 577 -2.66 -13.43 -8.09
N GLU A 578 -1.78 -13.38 -9.09
CA GLU A 578 -0.74 -14.38 -9.30
C GLU A 578 0.13 -14.52 -8.05
N GLU A 579 0.59 -13.42 -7.45
CA GLU A 579 1.40 -13.43 -6.23
C GLU A 579 0.63 -13.78 -4.94
N GLY A 580 -0.63 -14.22 -5.04
CA GLY A 580 -1.43 -14.70 -3.92
C GLY A 580 -2.14 -13.60 -3.14
N ILE A 581 -2.24 -12.39 -3.68
CA ILE A 581 -3.02 -11.29 -3.09
C ILE A 581 -4.44 -11.34 -3.67
N ALA A 582 -5.46 -11.42 -2.82
CA ALA A 582 -6.85 -11.48 -3.23
C ALA A 582 -7.40 -10.10 -3.67
N ALA A 583 -6.74 -9.48 -4.65
CA ALA A 583 -7.08 -8.16 -5.16
C ALA A 583 -8.48 -8.12 -5.78
N ASN A 584 -9.23 -7.05 -5.50
CA ASN A 584 -10.57 -6.86 -6.02
C ASN A 584 -10.59 -6.86 -7.57
N SER A 585 -11.67 -7.35 -8.15
CA SER A 585 -11.86 -7.34 -9.60
C SER A 585 -12.29 -5.94 -10.05
N ILE A 586 -11.58 -5.36 -11.01
CA ILE A 586 -11.89 -4.01 -11.53
C ILE A 586 -12.94 -4.06 -12.64
N GLN A 587 -12.81 -5.03 -13.56
CA GLN A 587 -13.62 -5.16 -14.77
C GLN A 587 -13.78 -6.64 -15.16
N PRO A 588 -14.74 -6.99 -16.04
CA PRO A 588 -14.76 -8.30 -16.67
C PRO A 588 -13.41 -8.59 -17.35
N LYS A 589 -12.88 -9.81 -17.17
CA LYS A 589 -11.64 -10.26 -17.82
C LYS A 589 -11.66 -10.13 -19.35
N TRP A 590 -12.86 -10.09 -19.95
CA TRP A 590 -13.03 -9.79 -21.36
C TRP A 590 -12.47 -8.41 -21.74
N CYS A 591 -12.64 -7.38 -20.91
CA CYS A 591 -12.12 -6.03 -21.17
C CYS A 591 -10.58 -6.01 -21.19
N LEU A 592 -9.94 -6.76 -20.30
CA LEU A 592 -8.50 -6.98 -20.31
C LEU A 592 -8.03 -7.67 -21.61
N GLN A 593 -8.84 -8.57 -22.17
CA GLN A 593 -8.53 -9.26 -23.43
C GLN A 593 -8.94 -8.48 -24.69
N ASN A 594 -9.68 -7.38 -24.56
CA ASN A 594 -10.22 -6.63 -25.69
C ASN A 594 -10.07 -5.13 -25.41
N GLU A 595 -8.83 -4.65 -25.54
CA GLU A 595 -8.46 -3.28 -25.19
C GLU A 595 -9.37 -2.23 -25.85
N ALA A 596 -9.75 -1.21 -25.09
CA ALA A 596 -10.61 -0.11 -25.50
C ALA A 596 -12.06 -0.47 -25.88
N ASN A 597 -12.48 -1.73 -25.76
CA ASN A 597 -13.88 -2.13 -25.98
C ASN A 597 -14.78 -1.98 -24.74
N CYS A 598 -14.23 -1.51 -23.62
CA CYS A 598 -14.95 -1.25 -22.38
C CYS A 598 -14.70 0.19 -21.88
N PRO A 599 -15.03 1.23 -22.65
CA PRO A 599 -14.78 2.61 -22.23
C PRO A 599 -15.60 2.95 -20.97
N ILE A 600 -14.94 3.39 -19.90
CA ILE A 600 -15.62 3.95 -18.73
C ILE A 600 -15.92 5.43 -19.00
N GLY A 601 -17.18 5.83 -18.88
CA GLY A 601 -17.59 7.23 -19.03
C GLY A 601 -17.62 7.76 -20.46
N GLY A 602 -17.58 6.87 -21.47
CA GLY A 602 -17.86 7.26 -22.84
C GLY A 602 -19.34 7.58 -23.01
N ASP A 603 -19.63 8.69 -23.69
CA ASP A 603 -20.91 8.86 -24.38
C ASP A 603 -21.17 7.56 -25.16
N GLY A 604 -22.14 6.78 -24.68
CA GLY A 604 -22.62 5.61 -25.40
C GLY A 604 -22.93 6.06 -26.82
N GLY A 605 -22.26 5.44 -27.80
CA GLY A 605 -22.19 5.92 -29.16
C GLY A 605 -23.47 6.61 -29.65
N ARG A 606 -23.35 7.92 -29.91
CA ARG A 606 -23.97 8.52 -31.08
C ARG A 606 -22.84 9.06 -31.94
N SER A 607 -22.53 8.25 -32.95
CA SER A 607 -22.11 8.74 -34.26
C SER A 607 -22.99 9.92 -34.71
#